data_AF-D5STJ7-F1
#
_entry.id   AF-D5STJ7-F1
#
_cell.length_a   1.000
_cell.length_b   1.000
_cell.length_c   1.000
_cell.angle_alpha   90.00
_cell.angle_beta   90.00
_cell.angle_gamma   90.00
#
_symmetry.space_group_name_H-M   'P 1'
#
loop_
_entity.id
_entity.type
_entity.pdbx_description
1 polymer ?
#
loop_
_entity_poly.entity_id
_entity_poly.type
_entity_poly.pdbx_seq_one_letter_code
_entity_poly.pdbx_strand_id
1 'polypeptide(L)'
;MQTFEQIWEFSRTNSWSWGYPTVVICGVLLLMALSCIRSPAWRRSLKVITAIVLTILATEFAGLEIIEKWQLRRNWAAAHREQLTPRQQDALITDGANLTLGPMFSGAQAAFIFLGTGVVLYILRLIALRISASEAEISEMR
;
A
#
# COMPACT_ATOMS: atom_id res chain seq x y z
N MET A 1 -9.22 -1.35 34.77
CA MET A 1 -7.94 -1.19 34.06
C MET A 1 -8.01 -1.97 32.76
N GLN A 2 -7.48 -1.43 31.66
CA GLN A 2 -7.37 -2.18 30.40
C GLN A 2 -6.22 -3.21 30.52
N THR A 3 -6.43 -4.43 30.03
CA THR A 3 -5.39 -5.48 30.01
C THR A 3 -4.44 -5.30 28.82
N PHE A 4 -3.31 -6.01 28.85
CA PHE A 4 -2.35 -6.01 27.73
C PHE A 4 -3.02 -6.42 26.41
N GLU A 5 -3.86 -7.45 26.44
CA GLU A 5 -4.58 -8.01 25.30
C GLU A 5 -5.57 -6.99 24.71
N GLN A 6 -6.23 -6.21 25.58
CA GLN A 6 -7.15 -5.16 25.13
C GLN A 6 -6.39 -4.05 24.40
N ILE A 7 -5.24 -3.61 24.92
CA ILE A 7 -4.38 -2.64 24.23
C ILE A 7 -3.79 -3.22 22.94
N TRP A 8 -3.41 -4.50 22.96
CA TRP A 8 -2.85 -5.18 21.81
C TRP A 8 -3.81 -5.20 20.63
N GLU A 9 -5.09 -5.51 20.88
CA GLU A 9 -6.14 -5.52 19.86
C GLU A 9 -6.56 -4.10 19.46
N PHE A 10 -6.78 -3.19 20.42
CA PHE A 10 -7.19 -1.82 20.13
C PHE A 10 -6.16 -1.08 19.25
N SER A 11 -4.87 -1.27 19.52
CA SER A 11 -3.79 -0.63 18.74
C SER A 11 -3.66 -1.13 17.30
N ARG A 12 -4.37 -2.21 16.89
CA ARG A 12 -4.40 -2.68 15.49
C ARG A 12 -5.18 -1.76 14.57
N THR A 13 -6.08 -0.96 15.14
CA THR A 13 -6.86 0.06 14.43
C THR A 13 -6.58 1.40 15.10
N ASN A 14 -5.60 2.12 14.55
CA ASN A 14 -5.17 3.41 15.08
C ASN A 14 -5.50 4.54 14.09
N SER A 15 -5.00 5.74 14.38
CA SER A 15 -5.30 6.95 13.61
C SER A 15 -4.83 6.84 12.16
N TRP A 16 -3.81 6.03 11.90
CA TRP A 16 -3.17 5.86 10.59
C TRP A 16 -3.59 4.58 9.84
N SER A 17 -4.44 3.72 10.41
CA SER A 17 -4.81 2.43 9.78
C SER A 17 -5.46 2.55 8.40
N TRP A 18 -6.02 3.72 8.05
CA TRP A 18 -6.55 3.98 6.71
C TRP A 18 -5.56 4.62 5.75
N GLY A 19 -4.37 5.03 6.20
CA GLY A 19 -3.37 5.70 5.39
C GLY A 19 -2.89 4.83 4.22
N TYR A 20 -2.37 3.64 4.52
CA TYR A 20 -1.87 2.71 3.51
C TYR A 20 -2.96 2.29 2.50
N PRO A 21 -4.15 1.79 2.92
CA PRO A 21 -5.21 1.43 1.98
C PRO A 21 -5.64 2.58 1.08
N THR A 22 -5.72 3.80 1.62
CA THR A 22 -6.11 4.99 0.85
C THR A 22 -5.08 5.30 -0.24
N VAL A 23 -3.79 5.26 0.08
CA VAL A 23 -2.73 5.48 -0.92
C VAL A 23 -2.79 4.44 -2.04
N VAL A 24 -2.98 3.16 -1.70
CA VAL A 24 -3.08 2.08 -2.69
C VAL A 24 -4.30 2.27 -3.60
N ILE A 25 -5.49 2.52 -3.04
CA ILE A 25 -6.72 2.72 -3.81
C ILE A 25 -6.59 3.94 -4.72
N CYS A 26 -6.18 5.08 -4.17
CA CYS A 26 -5.96 6.30 -4.95
C CYS A 26 -4.92 6.09 -6.06
N GLY A 27 -3.89 5.30 -5.78
CA GLY A 27 -2.87 4.96 -6.76
C GLY A 27 -3.37 4.15 -7.95
N VAL A 28 -4.16 3.12 -7.69
CA VAL A 28 -4.80 2.33 -8.75
C VAL A 28 -5.69 3.21 -9.62
N LEU A 29 -6.54 4.04 -8.99
CA LEU A 29 -7.43 4.96 -9.71
C LEU A 29 -6.65 5.98 -10.55
N LEU A 30 -5.55 6.53 -10.01
CA LEU A 30 -4.72 7.48 -10.73
C LEU A 30 -4.02 6.82 -11.92
N LEU A 31 -3.49 5.60 -11.77
CA LEU A 31 -2.93 4.83 -12.89
C LEU A 31 -3.96 4.55 -13.99
N MET A 32 -5.20 4.29 -13.62
CA MET A 32 -6.32 4.17 -14.56
C MET A 32 -6.55 5.49 -15.29
N ALA A 33 -6.70 6.60 -14.57
CA ALA A 33 -6.91 7.93 -15.16
C ALA A 33 -5.76 8.33 -16.11
N LEU A 34 -4.50 8.09 -15.72
CA LEU A 34 -3.34 8.34 -16.56
C LEU A 34 -3.35 7.51 -17.85
N SER A 35 -4.06 6.37 -17.89
CA SER A 35 -4.20 5.55 -19.09
C SER A 35 -4.93 6.26 -20.23
N CYS A 36 -5.75 7.26 -19.91
CA CYS A 36 -6.51 8.06 -20.86
C CYS A 36 -5.66 9.13 -21.56
N ILE A 37 -4.43 9.39 -21.11
CA ILE A 37 -3.54 10.37 -21.74
C ILE A 37 -3.21 9.91 -23.16
N ARG A 38 -3.45 10.79 -24.14
CA ARG A 38 -3.24 10.52 -25.57
C ARG A 38 -1.77 10.26 -25.89
N SER A 39 -0.88 11.13 -25.42
CA SER A 39 0.56 11.03 -25.69
C SER A 39 1.17 9.79 -25.03
N PRO A 40 1.81 8.88 -25.79
CA PRO A 40 2.34 7.64 -25.27
C PRO A 40 3.54 7.83 -24.35
N ALA A 41 4.41 8.81 -24.65
CA ALA A 41 5.56 9.12 -23.82
C ALA A 41 5.10 9.63 -22.45
N TRP A 42 4.27 10.68 -22.42
CA TRP A 42 3.74 11.26 -21.17
C TRP A 42 2.98 10.25 -20.32
N ARG A 43 2.12 9.44 -20.94
CA ARG A 43 1.38 8.38 -20.23
C ARG A 43 2.32 7.41 -19.51
N ARG A 44 3.37 6.94 -20.19
CA ARG A 44 4.32 5.99 -19.59
C ARG A 44 5.13 6.64 -18.47
N SER A 45 5.71 7.81 -18.74
CA SER A 45 6.53 8.52 -17.76
C SER A 45 5.74 8.87 -16.50
N LEU A 46 4.52 9.42 -16.66
CA LEU A 46 3.67 9.77 -15.52
C LEU A 46 3.24 8.55 -14.71
N LYS A 47 2.95 7.41 -15.35
CA LYS A 47 2.63 6.18 -14.62
C LYS A 47 3.81 5.67 -13.79
N VAL A 48 5.01 5.70 -14.35
CA VAL A 48 6.23 5.27 -13.64
C VAL A 48 6.50 6.19 -12.46
N ILE A 49 6.49 7.51 -12.67
CA ILE A 49 6.69 8.51 -11.61
C ILE A 49 5.62 8.34 -10.52
N THR A 50 4.36 8.21 -10.92
CA THR A 50 3.23 8.00 -10.00
C THR A 50 3.41 6.74 -9.16
N ALA A 51 3.79 5.61 -9.78
CA ALA A 51 4.02 4.37 -9.06
C ALA A 51 5.17 4.50 -8.04
N ILE A 52 6.27 5.17 -8.39
CA ILE A 52 7.40 5.41 -7.48
C ILE A 52 6.95 6.28 -6.29
N VAL A 53 6.34 7.43 -6.56
CA VAL A 53 5.91 8.38 -5.51
C VAL A 53 4.90 7.74 -4.57
N LEU A 54 3.90 7.04 -5.10
CA LEU A 54 2.89 6.39 -4.27
C LEU A 54 3.43 5.19 -3.50
N THR A 55 4.45 4.50 -4.01
CA THR A 55 5.15 3.45 -3.25
C THR A 55 5.85 4.04 -2.02
N ILE A 56 6.53 5.19 -2.20
CA ILE A 56 7.16 5.91 -1.08
C ILE A 56 6.09 6.33 -0.07
N LEU A 57 5.00 6.96 -0.53
CA LEU A 57 3.91 7.36 0.36
C LEU A 57 3.27 6.18 1.10
N ALA A 58 3.02 5.06 0.41
CA ALA A 58 2.46 3.86 1.04
C ALA A 58 3.40 3.33 2.14
N THR A 59 4.72 3.34 1.88
CA THR A 59 5.75 2.98 2.86
C THR A 59 5.69 3.89 4.09
N GLU A 60 5.62 5.20 3.89
CA GLU A 60 5.56 6.19 4.97
C GLU A 60 4.28 6.04 5.81
N PHE A 61 3.11 5.92 5.19
CA PHE A 61 1.85 5.74 5.92
C PHE A 61 1.79 4.43 6.71
N ALA A 62 2.33 3.33 6.15
CA ALA A 62 2.50 2.08 6.88
C ALA A 62 3.48 2.25 8.06
N GLY A 63 4.54 3.04 7.86
CA GLY A 63 5.47 3.46 8.90
C GLY A 63 4.76 4.15 10.07
N LEU A 64 3.97 5.18 9.78
CA LEU A 64 3.22 5.93 10.78
C LEU A 64 2.25 5.04 11.56
N GLU A 65 1.53 4.14 10.89
CA GLU A 65 0.66 3.17 11.54
C GLU A 65 1.43 2.25 12.49
N ILE A 66 2.54 1.68 12.03
CA ILE A 66 3.34 0.73 12.81
C ILE A 66 3.99 1.43 14.01
N ILE A 67 4.48 2.66 13.83
CA ILE A 67 5.06 3.48 14.90
C ILE A 67 4.00 3.81 15.96
N GLU A 68 2.82 4.31 15.57
CA GLU A 68 1.76 4.65 16.53
C GLU A 68 1.29 3.40 17.29
N LYS A 69 1.10 2.29 16.58
CA LYS A 69 0.75 0.99 17.18
C LYS A 69 1.76 0.55 18.24
N TRP A 70 3.05 0.60 17.91
CA TRP A 70 4.10 0.25 18.87
C TRP A 70 4.18 1.23 20.05
N GLN A 71 4.03 2.53 19.80
CA GLN A 71 4.02 3.55 20.85
C GLN A 71 2.90 3.32 21.86
N LEU A 72 1.67 3.05 21.41
CA LEU A 72 0.53 2.75 22.28
C LEU A 72 0.82 1.56 23.21
N ARG A 73 1.38 0.48 22.64
CA ARG A 73 1.73 -0.74 23.37
C ARG A 73 2.87 -0.52 24.36
N ARG A 74 3.92 0.17 23.93
CA ARG A 74 5.08 0.51 24.77
C ARG A 74 4.68 1.41 25.93
N ASN A 75 3.86 2.44 25.69
CA ASN A 75 3.44 3.37 26.73
C ASN A 75 2.60 2.69 27.81
N TRP A 76 1.68 1.82 27.41
CA TRP A 76 0.92 1.01 28.37
C TRP A 76 1.84 0.07 29.16
N ALA A 77 2.75 -0.62 28.48
CA ALA A 77 3.69 -1.56 29.08
C ALA A 77 4.64 -0.88 30.09
N ALA A 78 5.09 0.34 29.79
CA ALA A 78 5.92 1.12 30.70
C ALA A 78 5.19 1.47 32.02
N ALA A 79 3.88 1.75 31.94
CA ALA A 79 3.06 2.07 33.10
C ALA A 79 2.62 0.82 33.91
N HIS A 80 2.67 -0.38 33.31
CA HIS A 80 2.18 -1.62 33.91
C HIS A 80 3.26 -2.71 33.95
N ARG A 81 4.52 -2.31 34.16
CA ARG A 81 5.69 -3.19 34.02
C ARG A 81 5.62 -4.44 34.91
N GLU A 82 5.08 -4.31 36.11
CA GLU A 82 4.93 -5.41 37.08
C GLU A 82 3.85 -6.42 36.68
N GLN A 83 2.96 -6.05 35.74
CA GLN A 83 1.86 -6.89 35.27
C GLN A 83 2.21 -7.65 33.98
N LEU A 84 3.38 -7.40 33.39
CA LEU A 84 3.82 -8.04 32.16
C LEU A 84 4.38 -9.43 32.44
N THR A 85 3.79 -10.42 31.79
CA THR A 85 4.39 -11.76 31.71
C THR A 85 5.62 -11.75 30.79
N PRO A 86 6.56 -12.69 30.94
CA PRO A 86 7.71 -12.81 30.04
C PRO A 86 7.32 -12.90 28.55
N ARG A 87 6.24 -13.63 28.24
CA ARG A 87 5.73 -13.76 26.86
C ARG A 87 5.25 -12.43 26.28
N GLN A 88 4.58 -11.60 27.09
CA GLN A 88 4.11 -10.28 26.65
C GLN A 88 5.30 -9.32 26.46
N GLN A 89 6.35 -9.47 27.27
CA GLN A 89 7.59 -8.72 27.09
C GLN A 89 8.32 -9.11 25.78
N ASP A 90 8.41 -10.40 25.47
CA ASP A 90 9.00 -10.89 24.21
C ASP A 90 8.21 -10.39 22.98
N ALA A 91 6.88 -10.37 23.08
CA ALA A 91 6.00 -9.83 22.05
C ALA A 91 6.26 -8.35 21.77
N LEU A 92 6.46 -7.53 22.81
CA LEU A 92 6.81 -6.10 22.68
C LEU A 92 8.18 -5.88 22.02
N ILE A 93 9.16 -6.75 22.32
CA ILE A 93 10.49 -6.68 21.70
C ILE A 93 10.40 -6.99 20.21
N THR A 94 9.65 -8.03 19.86
CA THR A 94 9.43 -8.43 18.46
C THR A 94 8.65 -7.36 17.69
N ASP A 95 7.65 -6.75 18.32
CA ASP A 95 6.91 -5.61 17.74
C ASP A 95 7.83 -4.41 17.49
N GLY A 96 8.80 -4.16 18.38
CA GLY A 96 9.85 -3.17 18.17
C GLY A 96 10.75 -3.46 16.97
N ALA A 97 11.09 -4.73 16.72
CA ALA A 97 11.84 -5.13 15.52
C ALA A 97 11.02 -4.91 14.23
N ASN A 98 9.69 -4.99 14.31
CA ASN A 98 8.80 -4.75 13.17
C ASN A 98 8.74 -3.27 12.74
N LEU A 99 9.23 -2.32 13.55
CA LEU A 99 9.29 -0.89 13.18
C LEU A 99 10.07 -0.63 11.89
N THR A 100 11.09 -1.46 11.61
CA THR A 100 11.95 -1.27 10.43
C THR A 100 11.47 -2.11 9.24
N LEU A 101 11.19 -3.39 9.47
CA LEU A 101 10.86 -4.32 8.38
C LEU A 101 9.41 -4.18 7.90
N GLY A 102 8.48 -3.89 8.81
CA GLY A 102 7.05 -3.79 8.48
C GLY A 102 6.76 -2.75 7.39
N PRO A 103 7.25 -1.50 7.50
CA PRO A 103 7.04 -0.49 6.47
C PRO A 103 7.65 -0.89 5.12
N MET A 104 8.84 -1.51 5.12
CA MET A 104 9.49 -1.98 3.89
C MET A 104 8.65 -3.06 3.18
N PHE A 105 8.08 -4.01 3.92
CA PHE A 105 7.21 -5.03 3.34
C PHE A 105 5.93 -4.42 2.76
N SER A 106 5.29 -3.48 3.48
CA SER A 106 4.12 -2.76 2.96
C SER A 106 4.44 -1.95 1.70
N GLY A 107 5.60 -1.28 1.66
CA GLY A 107 6.11 -0.58 0.49
C GLY A 107 6.32 -1.51 -0.70
N ALA A 108 7.00 -2.65 -0.49
CA ALA A 108 7.19 -3.66 -1.53
C ALA A 108 5.85 -4.20 -2.06
N GLN A 109 4.89 -4.46 -1.17
CA GLN A 109 3.54 -4.88 -1.55
C GLN A 109 2.85 -3.82 -2.43
N ALA A 110 2.92 -2.54 -2.05
CA ALA A 110 2.36 -1.46 -2.86
C ALA A 110 3.03 -1.37 -4.25
N ALA A 111 4.36 -1.52 -4.31
CA ALA A 111 5.10 -1.54 -5.56
C ALA A 111 4.61 -2.66 -6.49
N PHE A 112 4.42 -3.88 -5.97
CA PHE A 112 3.88 -4.99 -6.75
C PHE A 112 2.45 -4.74 -7.23
N ILE A 113 1.60 -4.13 -6.40
CA ILE A 113 0.22 -3.77 -6.79
C ILE A 113 0.24 -2.75 -7.93
N PHE A 114 1.03 -1.69 -7.83
CA PHE A 114 1.10 -0.65 -8.87
C PHE A 114 1.74 -1.17 -10.16
N LEU A 115 2.78 -1.99 -10.06
CA LEU A 115 3.40 -2.63 -11.22
C LEU A 115 2.41 -3.57 -11.90
N GLY A 116 1.74 -4.45 -11.14
CA GLY A 116 0.73 -5.38 -11.64
C GLY A 116 -0.42 -4.64 -12.33
N THR A 117 -0.92 -3.57 -11.70
CA THR A 117 -1.94 -2.69 -12.29
C THR A 117 -1.45 -2.08 -13.61
N GLY A 118 -0.21 -1.60 -13.64
CA GLY A 118 0.41 -1.06 -14.85
C GLY A 118 0.48 -2.08 -16.00
N VAL A 119 0.86 -3.33 -15.69
CA VAL A 119 0.90 -4.45 -16.65
C VAL A 119 -0.50 -4.78 -17.17
N VAL A 120 -1.50 -4.91 -16.28
CA VAL A 120 -2.90 -5.17 -16.67
C VAL A 120 -3.41 -4.08 -17.61
N LEU A 121 -3.22 -2.81 -17.26
CA LEU A 121 -3.63 -1.67 -18.10
C LEU A 121 -2.91 -1.64 -19.45
N TYR A 122 -1.65 -2.10 -19.49
CA TYR A 122 -0.91 -2.23 -20.75
C TYR A 122 -1.48 -3.33 -21.64
N ILE A 123 -1.77 -4.51 -21.08
CA ILE A 123 -2.39 -5.64 -21.81
C ILE A 123 -3.77 -5.24 -22.34
N LEU A 124 -4.62 -4.64 -21.51
CA LEU A 124 -5.95 -4.16 -21.92
C LEU A 124 -5.87 -3.20 -23.10
N ARG A 125 -4.87 -2.31 -23.11
CA ARG A 125 -4.65 -1.41 -24.24
C ARG A 125 -4.26 -2.16 -25.52
N LEU A 126 -3.40 -3.18 -25.42
CA LEU A 126 -3.01 -3.98 -26.60
C LEU A 126 -4.21 -4.71 -27.18
N ILE A 127 -5.07 -5.28 -26.33
CA ILE A 127 -6.31 -5.94 -26.75
C ILE A 127 -7.22 -4.93 -27.45
N ALA A 128 -7.46 -3.76 -26.85
CA ALA A 128 -8.32 -2.73 -27.42
C ALA A 128 -7.82 -2.26 -28.80
N LEU A 129 -6.51 -2.03 -28.96
CA LEU A 129 -5.92 -1.62 -30.24
C LEU A 129 -6.05 -2.71 -31.31
N ARG A 130 -5.92 -3.99 -30.95
CA ARG A 130 -6.12 -5.10 -31.90
C ARG A 130 -7.56 -5.22 -32.36
N ILE A 131 -8.53 -5.07 -31.45
CA ILE A 131 -9.95 -5.10 -31.80
C ILE A 131 -10.28 -3.98 -32.78
N SER A 132 -9.85 -2.74 -32.47
CA SER A 132 -10.10 -1.60 -33.36
C SER A 132 -9.45 -1.75 -34.75
N ALA A 133 -8.26 -2.37 -34.83
CA ALA A 133 -7.61 -2.65 -36.12
C ALA A 133 -8.40 -3.69 -36.95
N SER A 134 -8.87 -4.76 -36.30
CA SER A 134 -9.67 -5.80 -36.97
C SER A 134 -11.01 -5.26 -37.48
N GLU A 135 -11.66 -4.36 -36.74
CA GLU A 135 -12.92 -3.71 -37.17
C GLU A 135 -12.70 -2.81 -38.39
N ALA A 136 -11.59 -2.08 -38.43
CA ALA A 136 -11.24 -1.23 -39.57
C ALA A 136 -11.02 -2.05 -40.86
N GLU A 137 -10.28 -3.16 -40.77
CA GLU A 137 -10.05 -4.07 -41.92
C GLU A 137 -11.38 -4.65 -42.46
N ILE A 138 -12.30 -5.06 -41.58
CA ILE A 138 -13.62 -5.58 -41.99
C ILE A 138 -14.46 -4.49 -42.69
N SER A 139 -14.35 -3.24 -42.26
CA SER A 139 -15.07 -2.13 -42.88
C SER A 139 -14.55 -1.77 -44.27
N GLU A 140 -13.25 -1.93 -44.54
CA GLU A 140 -12.66 -1.65 -45.86
C GLU A 140 -12.99 -2.75 -46.90
N MET A 141 -13.33 -3.95 -46.45
CA MET A 141 -13.69 -5.08 -47.33
C MET A 141 -15.17 -5.11 -47.76
N ARG A 142 -16.01 -4.21 -47.22
CA ARG A 142 -17.45 -4.09 -47.55
C ARG A 142 -17.72 -2.90 -48.46
#